data_AF-F2KQT4-F1
#
_entry.id   AF-F2KQT4-F1
#
_cell.length_a   1.000
_cell.length_b   1.000
_cell.length_c   1.000
_cell.angle_alpha   90.00
_cell.angle_beta   90.00
_cell.angle_gamma   90.00
#
_symmetry.space_group_name_H-M   'P 1'
#
loop_
_entity.id
_entity.type
_entity.pdbx_description
1 polymer ?
#
loop_
_entity_poly.entity_id
_entity_poly.type
_entity_poly.pdbx_seq_one_letter_code
_entity_poly.pdbx_strand_id
1 'polypeptide(L)'
;MLNCAIIGDGFRELEELLLAHDFTVEVCNISKKLEFEADVVFLLQEPLESEIPLVSRLVKYKPIICQPDAFTLLEKSKRREHWLNMHGIRLEEILWVDGDEVLLSAASMRGKHTYFAGVEYIAAIKPYHLYSGWEVVLNGSEGCKAMLGDLAVRTGKDVILGQRKGNLVVFSADILSDRAFKLGDNDRFVLNLLSDMLGSAEVFG
;
A
#
# COMPACT_ATOMS: atom_id res chain seq x y z
N MET A 1 17.92 -13.30 6.42
CA MET A 1 17.97 -11.83 6.35
C MET A 1 17.59 -11.44 4.95
N LEU A 2 16.45 -10.77 4.83
CA LEU A 2 15.85 -10.37 3.55
C LEU A 2 16.25 -8.93 3.23
N ASN A 3 16.43 -8.61 1.96
CA ASN A 3 16.79 -7.25 1.55
C ASN A 3 15.52 -6.46 1.18
N CYS A 4 15.34 -5.29 1.79
CA CYS A 4 14.22 -4.41 1.54
C CYS A 4 14.71 -3.08 0.98
N ALA A 5 14.16 -2.67 -0.17
CA ALA A 5 14.39 -1.36 -0.73
C ALA A 5 13.21 -0.42 -0.46
N ILE A 6 13.49 0.77 0.06
CA ILE A 6 12.51 1.86 0.19
C ILE A 6 12.86 2.92 -0.84
N ILE A 7 11.92 3.19 -1.75
CA ILE A 7 12.03 4.25 -2.76
C ILE A 7 11.18 5.43 -2.32
N GLY A 8 11.84 6.49 -1.87
CA GLY A 8 11.23 7.68 -1.28
C GLY A 8 11.80 7.97 0.11
N ASP A 9 11.53 9.17 0.61
CA ASP A 9 12.10 9.67 1.87
C ASP A 9 11.03 9.82 2.97
N GLY A 10 11.46 9.89 4.23
CA GLY A 10 10.58 10.25 5.36
C GLY A 10 9.78 9.10 5.98
N PHE A 11 10.28 7.86 5.84
CA PHE A 11 9.64 6.63 6.35
C PHE A 11 10.50 5.96 7.43
N ARG A 12 10.84 6.71 8.47
CA ARG A 12 11.79 6.27 9.51
C ARG A 12 11.20 5.16 10.38
N GLU A 13 9.92 5.25 10.75
CA GLU A 13 9.29 4.20 11.56
C GLU A 13 9.16 2.88 10.76
N LEU A 14 8.97 2.96 9.44
CA LEU A 14 9.00 1.78 8.56
C LEU A 14 10.41 1.17 8.47
N GLU A 15 11.45 2.00 8.33
CA GLU A 15 12.84 1.54 8.34
C GLU A 15 13.19 0.85 9.67
N GLU A 16 12.88 1.49 10.80
CA GLU A 16 13.11 0.94 12.15
C GLU A 16 12.35 -0.38 12.36
N LEU A 17 11.09 -0.47 11.90
CA LEU A 17 10.29 -1.70 11.92
C LEU A 17 10.97 -2.84 11.17
N LEU A 18 11.39 -2.59 9.93
CA LEU A 18 11.99 -3.61 9.06
C LEU A 18 13.33 -4.09 9.63
N LEU A 19 14.19 -3.17 10.09
CA LEU A 19 15.46 -3.51 10.74
C LEU A 19 15.26 -4.38 11.99
N ALA A 20 14.17 -4.15 12.74
CA ALA A 20 13.83 -4.95 13.92
C ALA A 20 13.34 -6.38 13.59
N HIS A 21 13.05 -6.68 12.31
CA HIS A 21 12.48 -7.96 11.86
C HIS A 21 13.35 -8.63 10.77
N ASP A 22 14.67 -8.57 10.93
CA ASP A 22 15.67 -9.26 10.10
C ASP A 22 15.67 -8.88 8.60
N PHE A 23 15.28 -7.64 8.31
CA PHE A 23 15.52 -7.03 7.01
C PHE A 23 16.80 -6.18 7.00
N THR A 24 17.56 -6.28 5.93
CA THR A 24 18.51 -5.22 5.55
C THR A 24 17.74 -4.15 4.79
N VAL A 25 17.79 -2.89 5.23
CA VAL A 25 17.04 -1.80 4.59
C VAL A 25 17.99 -0.90 3.79
N GLU A 26 17.62 -0.61 2.53
CA GLU A 26 18.27 0.39 1.70
C GLU A 26 17.26 1.44 1.24
N VAL A 27 17.46 2.71 1.65
CA VAL A 27 16.72 3.85 1.10
C VAL A 27 17.45 4.31 -0.16
N CYS A 28 16.81 4.19 -1.33
CA CYS A 28 17.46 4.41 -2.61
C CYS A 28 16.53 4.90 -3.71
N ASN A 29 17.11 5.25 -4.86
CA ASN A 29 16.36 5.54 -6.08
C ASN A 29 16.13 4.27 -6.90
N ILE A 30 15.15 4.32 -7.80
CA ILE A 30 14.86 3.20 -8.70
C ILE A 30 16.09 2.90 -9.57
N SER A 31 16.61 1.69 -9.46
CA SER A 31 17.79 1.28 -10.22
C SER A 31 17.73 -0.20 -10.62
N LYS A 32 18.48 -0.57 -11.66
CA LYS A 32 18.52 -1.96 -12.15
C LYS A 32 19.03 -2.96 -11.10
N LYS A 33 19.78 -2.48 -10.11
CA LYS A 33 20.32 -3.34 -9.04
C LYS A 33 19.21 -3.98 -8.21
N LEU A 34 18.07 -3.29 -8.06
CA LEU A 34 16.89 -3.78 -7.34
C LEU A 34 16.38 -5.12 -7.85
N GLU A 35 16.59 -5.46 -9.13
CA GLU A 35 16.17 -6.76 -9.69
C GLU A 35 16.92 -7.93 -9.03
N PHE A 36 18.14 -7.69 -8.55
CA PHE A 36 19.02 -8.71 -7.98
C PHE A 36 19.18 -8.58 -6.47
N GLU A 37 19.15 -7.35 -5.94
CA GLU A 37 19.52 -7.06 -4.57
C GLU A 37 18.33 -7.02 -3.62
N ALA A 38 17.14 -6.60 -4.08
CA ALA A 38 15.97 -6.44 -3.22
C ALA A 38 15.04 -7.65 -3.28
N ASP A 39 14.56 -8.11 -2.13
CA ASP A 39 13.52 -9.14 -1.99
C ASP A 39 12.12 -8.51 -1.91
N VAL A 40 12.01 -7.34 -1.28
CA VAL A 40 10.79 -6.53 -1.22
C VAL A 40 11.12 -5.09 -1.62
N VAL A 41 10.19 -4.44 -2.32
CA VAL A 41 10.30 -3.02 -2.67
C VAL A 41 9.10 -2.24 -2.16
N PHE A 42 9.34 -1.24 -1.31
CA PHE A 42 8.39 -0.19 -0.98
C PHE A 42 8.57 0.96 -1.98
N LEU A 43 7.69 1.02 -2.97
CA LEU A 43 7.68 2.08 -3.99
C LEU A 43 6.78 3.23 -3.51
N LEU A 44 7.35 4.13 -2.72
CA LEU A 44 6.64 5.22 -2.03
C LEU A 44 6.82 6.58 -2.72
N GLN A 45 7.62 6.61 -3.78
CA GLN A 45 7.75 7.72 -4.72
C GLN A 45 7.25 7.31 -6.10
N GLU A 46 6.57 8.23 -6.79
CA GLU A 46 6.11 7.99 -8.16
C GLU A 46 7.30 7.85 -9.12
N PRO A 47 7.37 6.75 -9.92
CA PRO A 47 8.42 6.57 -10.91
C PRO A 47 8.41 7.64 -11.99
N LEU A 48 9.60 7.98 -12.48
CA LEU A 48 9.77 8.72 -13.72
C LEU A 48 9.37 7.86 -14.93
N GLU A 49 8.99 8.50 -16.03
CA GLU A 49 8.61 7.78 -17.26
C GLU A 49 9.71 6.82 -17.75
N SER A 50 10.97 7.23 -17.62
CA SER A 50 12.14 6.42 -17.96
C SER A 50 12.32 5.18 -17.06
N GLU A 51 11.72 5.17 -15.88
CA GLU A 51 11.82 4.09 -14.88
C GLU A 51 10.67 3.09 -14.98
N ILE A 52 9.55 3.47 -15.59
CA ILE A 52 8.35 2.62 -15.75
C ILE A 52 8.67 1.22 -16.32
N PRO A 53 9.52 1.06 -17.37
CA PRO A 53 9.85 -0.27 -17.89
C PRO A 53 10.53 -1.16 -16.83
N LEU A 54 11.39 -0.59 -15.98
CA LEU A 54 12.07 -1.31 -14.90
C LEU A 54 11.09 -1.69 -13.80
N VAL A 55 10.27 -0.76 -13.32
CA VAL A 55 9.23 -1.02 -12.31
C VAL A 55 8.29 -2.13 -12.78
N SER A 56 7.86 -2.07 -14.05
CA SER A 56 6.97 -3.08 -14.65
C SER A 56 7.59 -4.47 -14.69
N ARG A 57 8.92 -4.58 -14.80
CA ARG A 57 9.62 -5.87 -14.68
C ARG A 57 9.71 -6.32 -13.22
N LEU A 58 10.07 -5.41 -12.31
CA LEU A 58 10.16 -5.71 -10.88
C LEU A 58 8.85 -6.31 -10.34
N VAL A 59 7.70 -5.71 -10.67
CA VAL A 59 6.36 -6.21 -10.26
C VAL A 59 6.13 -7.68 -10.61
N LYS A 60 6.73 -8.19 -11.69
CA LYS A 60 6.53 -9.60 -12.10
C LYS A 60 7.23 -10.59 -11.18
N TYR A 61 8.28 -10.17 -10.48
CA TYR A 61 9.20 -11.06 -9.77
C TYR A 61 9.35 -10.75 -8.30
N LYS A 62 9.10 -9.50 -7.89
CA LYS A 62 9.34 -9.02 -6.53
C LYS A 62 8.04 -8.47 -5.93
N PRO A 63 7.74 -8.79 -4.66
CA PRO A 63 6.82 -8.03 -3.83
C PRO A 63 7.04 -6.52 -3.94
N ILE A 64 6.02 -5.79 -4.37
CA ILE A 64 6.00 -4.33 -4.40
C ILE A 64 4.80 -3.82 -3.62
N ILE A 65 5.04 -2.90 -2.70
CA ILE A 65 4.00 -2.15 -1.97
C ILE A 65 4.09 -0.69 -2.38
N CYS A 66 2.99 -0.08 -2.80
CA CYS A 66 2.94 1.35 -3.14
C CYS A 66 1.69 2.05 -2.63
N GLN A 67 1.78 3.39 -2.54
CA GLN A 67 0.72 4.28 -2.09
C GLN A 67 0.58 5.48 -3.04
N PRO A 68 -0.03 5.31 -4.22
CA PRO A 68 -0.12 6.39 -5.20
C PRO A 68 -0.93 7.57 -4.67
N ASP A 69 -0.41 8.78 -4.90
CA ASP A 69 -1.16 10.02 -4.66
C ASP A 69 -2.41 10.07 -5.55
N ALA A 70 -3.55 10.45 -4.97
CA ALA A 70 -4.85 10.42 -5.65
C ALA A 70 -4.87 11.34 -6.89
N PHE A 71 -4.28 12.52 -6.80
CA PHE A 71 -4.28 13.49 -7.90
C PHE A 71 -3.38 13.04 -9.04
N THR A 72 -2.17 12.57 -8.72
CA THR A 72 -1.22 12.02 -9.68
C THR A 72 -1.81 10.81 -10.40
N LEU A 73 -2.44 9.90 -9.64
CA LEU A 73 -3.11 8.73 -10.20
C LEU A 73 -4.27 9.12 -11.10
N LEU A 74 -5.11 10.08 -10.70
CA LEU A 74 -6.23 10.57 -11.50
C LEU A 74 -5.75 11.17 -12.82
N GLU A 75 -4.81 12.12 -12.77
CA GLU A 75 -4.33 12.86 -13.94
C GLU A 75 -3.74 11.90 -14.98
N LYS A 76 -2.79 11.06 -14.55
CA LYS A 76 -2.12 10.12 -15.43
C LYS A 76 -3.05 8.99 -15.89
N SER A 77 -4.02 8.55 -15.07
CA SER A 77 -4.99 7.52 -15.48
C SER A 77 -5.89 7.98 -16.63
N LYS A 78 -6.30 9.26 -16.63
CA LYS A 78 -7.10 9.83 -17.73
C LYS A 78 -6.36 9.80 -19.07
N ARG A 79 -5.04 9.94 -19.05
CA ARG A 79 -4.18 9.86 -20.24
C ARG A 79 -3.67 8.44 -20.53
N ARG A 80 -3.95 7.48 -19.64
CA ARG A 80 -3.43 6.10 -19.66
C ARG A 80 -1.90 6.02 -19.54
N GLU A 81 -1.32 6.97 -18.83
CA GLU A 81 0.13 7.15 -18.67
C GLU A 81 0.64 6.66 -17.32
N HIS A 82 -0.26 6.37 -16.37
CA HIS A 82 0.16 5.89 -15.06
C HIS A 82 0.66 4.44 -15.16
N TRP A 83 1.80 4.12 -14.57
CA TRP A 83 2.40 2.78 -14.64
C TRP A 83 1.45 1.69 -14.12
N LEU A 84 0.72 1.98 -13.05
CA LEU A 84 -0.34 1.11 -12.50
C LEU A 84 -1.48 0.79 -13.49
N ASN A 85 -1.72 1.61 -14.53
CA ASN A 85 -2.76 1.34 -15.53
C ASN A 85 -2.51 0.05 -16.31
N MET A 86 -1.25 -0.34 -16.50
CA MET A 86 -0.87 -1.61 -17.15
C MET A 86 -1.22 -2.83 -16.31
N HIS A 87 -1.34 -2.66 -14.99
CA HIS A 87 -1.70 -3.72 -14.05
C HIS A 87 -3.22 -3.84 -13.86
N GLY A 88 -3.98 -2.81 -14.26
CA GLY A 88 -5.43 -2.75 -14.19
C GLY A 88 -5.97 -1.78 -13.13
N ILE A 89 -5.12 -1.00 -12.47
CA ILE A 89 -5.54 0.07 -11.57
C ILE A 89 -5.75 1.35 -12.37
N ARG A 90 -6.93 1.94 -12.25
CA ARG A 90 -7.27 3.22 -12.87
C ARG A 90 -8.13 4.02 -11.91
N LEU A 91 -7.93 5.33 -11.93
CA LEU A 91 -8.78 6.26 -11.20
C LEU A 91 -9.46 7.19 -12.20
N GLU A 92 -10.78 7.13 -12.26
CA GLU A 92 -11.60 7.98 -13.14
C GLU A 92 -12.08 9.23 -12.39
N GLU A 93 -12.30 9.09 -11.09
CA GLU A 93 -12.77 10.10 -10.17
C GLU A 93 -12.18 9.83 -8.77
N ILE A 94 -11.87 10.88 -8.01
CA ILE A 94 -11.40 10.73 -6.63
C ILE A 94 -12.61 10.77 -5.71
N LEU A 95 -12.86 9.65 -5.04
CA LEU A 95 -13.84 9.54 -3.97
C LEU A 95 -13.11 9.59 -2.62
N TRP A 96 -12.96 10.79 -2.06
CA TRP A 96 -12.30 10.98 -0.77
C TRP A 96 -13.08 10.31 0.34
N VAL A 97 -12.40 9.66 1.28
CA VAL A 97 -13.05 9.21 2.50
C VAL A 97 -13.32 10.41 3.39
N ASP A 98 -14.50 10.44 4.02
CA ASP A 98 -14.89 11.46 4.99
C ASP A 98 -13.95 11.42 6.20
N GLY A 99 -13.05 12.41 6.28
CA GLY A 99 -12.00 12.52 7.29
C GLY A 99 -10.59 12.37 6.73
N ASP A 100 -9.69 13.26 7.13
CA ASP A 100 -8.27 13.20 6.76
C ASP A 100 -7.51 12.07 7.47
N GLU A 101 -8.04 11.56 8.58
CA GLU A 101 -7.47 10.46 9.35
C GLU A 101 -8.60 9.55 9.83
N VAL A 102 -8.50 8.27 9.49
CA VAL A 102 -9.49 7.28 9.91
C VAL A 102 -8.80 6.10 10.59
N LEU A 103 -9.36 5.68 11.72
CA LEU A 103 -8.94 4.47 12.41
C LEU A 103 -9.85 3.31 12.01
N LEU A 104 -9.28 2.36 11.29
CA LEU A 104 -9.97 1.23 10.70
C LEU A 104 -9.89 0.04 11.64
N SER A 105 -11.02 -0.36 12.22
CA SER A 105 -11.06 -1.54 13.09
C SER A 105 -10.76 -2.83 12.32
N ALA A 106 -9.74 -3.57 12.74
CA ALA A 106 -9.34 -4.85 12.16
C ALA A 106 -10.49 -5.89 12.17
N ALA A 107 -11.37 -5.84 13.17
CA ALA A 107 -12.56 -6.70 13.26
C ALA A 107 -13.56 -6.48 12.11
N SER A 108 -13.49 -5.33 11.43
CA SER A 108 -14.37 -5.00 10.30
C SER A 108 -13.81 -5.41 8.93
N MET A 109 -12.59 -5.96 8.86
CA MET A 109 -11.91 -6.22 7.60
C MET A 109 -12.45 -7.45 6.87
N ARG A 110 -12.45 -7.40 5.53
CA ARG A 110 -12.88 -8.50 4.64
C ARG A 110 -11.71 -9.31 4.05
N GLY A 111 -10.49 -8.80 4.14
CA GLY A 111 -9.28 -9.48 3.64
C GLY A 111 -8.95 -10.76 4.42
N LYS A 112 -7.84 -11.41 4.07
CA LYS A 112 -7.38 -12.61 4.79
C LYS A 112 -7.20 -12.30 6.28
N HIS A 113 -7.72 -13.18 7.15
CA HIS A 113 -7.62 -13.00 8.60
C HIS A 113 -6.17 -12.90 9.11
N THR A 114 -5.22 -13.52 8.41
CA THR A 114 -3.80 -13.48 8.76
C THR A 114 -3.20 -12.07 8.70
N TYR A 115 -3.69 -11.19 7.80
CA TYR A 115 -3.22 -9.80 7.75
C TYR A 115 -3.52 -9.04 9.06
N PHE A 116 -4.57 -9.44 9.77
CA PHE A 116 -5.12 -8.73 10.91
C PHE A 116 -4.83 -9.42 12.25
N ALA A 117 -4.00 -10.47 12.25
CA ALA A 117 -3.65 -11.18 13.47
C ALA A 117 -2.93 -10.24 14.46
N GLY A 118 -3.54 -10.03 15.62
CA GLY A 118 -3.02 -9.15 16.67
C GLY A 118 -3.11 -7.65 16.37
N VAL A 119 -3.84 -7.24 15.34
CA VAL A 119 -4.08 -5.84 14.97
C VAL A 119 -5.45 -5.43 15.53
N GLU A 120 -5.55 -4.31 16.25
CA GLU A 120 -6.84 -3.76 16.69
C GLU A 120 -7.33 -2.68 15.71
N TYR A 121 -6.46 -1.72 15.40
CA TYR A 121 -6.78 -0.59 14.52
C TYR A 121 -5.67 -0.30 13.53
N ILE A 122 -6.03 0.06 12.30
CA ILE A 122 -5.11 0.51 11.26
C ILE A 122 -5.43 1.97 10.96
N ALA A 123 -4.45 2.85 11.11
CA ALA A 123 -4.59 4.25 10.72
C ALA A 123 -4.42 4.41 9.20
N ALA A 124 -5.35 5.12 8.58
CA ALA A 124 -5.28 5.51 7.19
C ALA A 124 -5.39 7.04 7.08
N ILE A 125 -4.39 7.66 6.49
CA ILE A 125 -4.28 9.12 6.35
C ILE A 125 -4.60 9.50 4.90
N LYS A 126 -5.41 10.55 4.74
CA LYS A 126 -5.96 11.06 3.47
C LYS A 126 -6.48 9.92 2.58
N PRO A 127 -7.42 9.10 3.07
CA PRO A 127 -7.84 7.92 2.35
C PRO A 127 -8.75 8.31 1.19
N TYR A 128 -8.65 7.60 0.08
CA TYR A 128 -9.60 7.67 -1.02
C TYR A 128 -10.00 6.26 -1.45
N HIS A 129 -11.23 6.11 -1.94
CA HIS A 129 -11.70 4.83 -2.44
C HIS A 129 -11.05 4.52 -3.79
N LEU A 130 -10.44 3.34 -3.89
CA LEU A 130 -9.92 2.78 -5.14
C LEU A 130 -10.34 1.32 -5.21
N TYR A 131 -11.05 0.94 -6.27
CA TYR A 131 -11.44 -0.45 -6.51
C TYR A 131 -11.08 -0.88 -7.94
N SER A 132 -10.45 -2.04 -8.06
CA SER A 132 -9.99 -2.57 -9.35
C SER A 132 -10.29 -4.06 -9.52
N GLY A 133 -11.16 -4.63 -8.67
CA GLY A 133 -11.53 -6.05 -8.70
C GLY A 133 -10.42 -6.98 -8.22
N TRP A 134 -9.42 -6.45 -7.52
CA TRP A 134 -8.29 -7.19 -6.96
C TRP A 134 -8.66 -7.76 -5.58
N GLU A 135 -7.78 -8.58 -5.01
CA GLU A 135 -7.93 -9.03 -3.62
C GLU A 135 -7.95 -7.80 -2.70
N VAL A 136 -8.97 -7.67 -1.86
CA VAL A 136 -9.04 -6.58 -0.88
C VAL A 136 -8.15 -6.94 0.31
N VAL A 137 -7.16 -6.09 0.58
CA VAL A 137 -6.27 -6.22 1.75
C VAL A 137 -6.58 -5.21 2.85
N LEU A 138 -7.25 -4.10 2.52
CA LEU A 138 -7.70 -3.09 3.47
C LEU A 138 -9.00 -2.45 2.99
N ASN A 139 -9.99 -2.34 3.87
CA ASN A 139 -11.27 -1.68 3.59
C ASN A 139 -11.67 -0.73 4.73
N GLY A 140 -12.71 0.07 4.49
CA GLY A 140 -13.31 0.94 5.51
C GLY A 140 -13.98 0.16 6.65
N SER A 141 -14.05 0.76 7.83
CA SER A 141 -14.81 0.26 8.99
C SER A 141 -16.21 0.86 9.04
N GLU A 142 -17.01 0.48 10.06
CA GLU A 142 -18.27 1.14 10.35
C GLU A 142 -18.09 2.67 10.42
N GLY A 143 -18.95 3.42 9.73
CA GLY A 143 -18.87 4.89 9.66
C GLY A 143 -18.01 5.44 8.51
N CYS A 144 -17.11 4.67 7.89
CA CYS A 144 -16.35 5.15 6.74
C CYS A 144 -17.29 5.42 5.55
N LYS A 145 -17.13 6.58 4.89
CA LYS A 145 -17.89 6.96 3.70
C LYS A 145 -16.93 7.51 2.65
N ALA A 146 -16.99 6.99 1.43
CA ALA A 146 -16.31 7.59 0.29
C ALA A 146 -17.28 8.56 -0.40
N MET A 147 -16.86 9.81 -0.52
CA MET A 147 -17.69 10.96 -0.84
C MET A 147 -17.37 11.48 -2.24
N LEU A 148 -18.41 11.95 -2.94
CA LEU A 148 -18.31 12.80 -4.11
C LEU A 148 -19.06 14.10 -3.83
N GLY A 149 -18.31 15.17 -3.52
CA GLY A 149 -18.90 16.35 -2.88
C GLY A 149 -19.56 15.94 -1.57
N ASP A 150 -20.86 16.25 -1.41
CA ASP A 150 -21.63 15.92 -0.20
C ASP A 150 -22.33 14.55 -0.28
N LEU A 151 -22.16 13.79 -1.36
CA LEU A 151 -22.83 12.51 -1.58
C LEU A 151 -21.95 11.33 -1.15
N ALA A 152 -22.45 10.48 -0.26
CA ALA A 152 -21.80 9.21 0.07
C ALA A 152 -22.05 8.17 -1.04
N VAL A 153 -21.01 7.85 -1.80
CA VAL A 153 -21.05 6.92 -2.94
C VAL A 153 -20.77 5.48 -2.51
N ARG A 154 -19.93 5.28 -1.49
CA ARG A 154 -19.63 3.98 -0.86
C ARG A 154 -19.57 4.14 0.65
N THR A 155 -19.89 3.09 1.39
CA THR A 155 -19.87 3.12 2.86
C THR A 155 -19.32 1.83 3.46
N GLY A 156 -18.82 1.94 4.69
CA GLY A 156 -18.36 0.80 5.47
C GLY A 156 -17.30 -0.03 4.74
N LYS A 157 -17.52 -1.34 4.73
CA LYS A 157 -16.62 -2.32 4.13
C LYS A 157 -16.56 -2.25 2.59
N ASP A 158 -17.42 -1.48 1.94
CA ASP A 158 -17.39 -1.25 0.49
C ASP A 158 -16.47 -0.08 0.09
N VAL A 159 -15.94 0.65 1.07
CA VAL A 159 -14.83 1.57 0.86
C VAL A 159 -13.55 0.74 0.80
N ILE A 160 -12.86 0.70 -0.34
CA ILE A 160 -11.66 -0.11 -0.54
C ILE A 160 -10.44 0.82 -0.49
N LEU A 161 -9.51 0.50 0.40
CA LEU A 161 -8.34 1.32 0.75
C LEU A 161 -7.01 0.61 0.48
N GLY A 162 -7.04 -0.70 0.26
CA GLY A 162 -5.86 -1.48 -0.07
C GLY A 162 -6.24 -2.71 -0.88
N GLN A 163 -5.50 -2.97 -1.94
CA GLN A 163 -5.74 -4.10 -2.84
C GLN A 163 -4.45 -4.80 -3.26
N ARG A 164 -4.52 -6.10 -3.56
CA ARG A 164 -3.39 -6.91 -4.00
C ARG A 164 -3.70 -7.73 -5.25
N LYS A 165 -2.72 -7.84 -6.15
CA LYS A 165 -2.71 -8.78 -7.28
C LYS A 165 -1.32 -9.35 -7.50
N GLY A 166 -1.15 -10.62 -7.14
CA GLY A 166 0.15 -11.29 -7.17
C GLY A 166 1.13 -10.59 -6.23
N ASN A 167 2.22 -10.08 -6.79
CA ASN A 167 3.27 -9.42 -6.03
C ASN A 167 3.03 -7.92 -5.78
N LEU A 168 1.99 -7.31 -6.37
CA LEU A 168 1.73 -5.88 -6.22
C LEU A 168 0.62 -5.61 -5.22
N VAL A 169 0.90 -4.78 -4.22
CA VAL A 169 -0.05 -4.20 -3.28
C VAL A 169 -0.13 -2.69 -3.52
N VAL A 170 -1.35 -2.18 -3.58
CA VAL A 170 -1.64 -0.76 -3.76
C VAL A 170 -2.54 -0.30 -2.62
N PHE A 171 -2.09 0.70 -1.86
CA PHE A 171 -2.89 1.39 -0.86
C PHE A 171 -3.35 2.75 -1.38
N SER A 172 -4.64 3.04 -1.27
CA SER A 172 -5.22 4.35 -1.58
C SER A 172 -5.40 5.20 -0.31
N ALA A 173 -4.40 5.12 0.57
CA ALA A 173 -4.26 5.90 1.78
C ALA A 173 -2.79 5.85 2.22
N ASP A 174 -2.33 6.84 2.97
CA ASP A 174 -1.07 6.74 3.68
C ASP A 174 -1.24 5.91 4.95
N ILE A 175 -0.63 4.73 4.93
CA ILE A 175 -0.58 3.79 6.06
C ILE A 175 0.86 3.51 6.50
N LEU A 176 1.85 4.10 5.82
CA LEU A 176 3.27 3.76 5.95
C LEU A 176 4.11 4.88 6.56
N SER A 177 3.60 6.10 6.64
CA SER A 177 4.30 7.21 7.26
C SER A 177 4.47 7.03 8.76
N ASP A 178 5.47 7.73 9.31
CA ASP A 178 5.71 7.82 10.75
C ASP A 178 4.44 8.22 11.54
N ARG A 179 3.56 9.01 10.91
CA ARG A 179 2.30 9.44 11.52
C ARG A 179 1.30 8.28 11.59
N ALA A 180 1.16 7.50 10.53
CA ALA A 180 0.26 6.35 10.52
C ALA A 180 0.69 5.30 11.56
N PHE A 181 1.99 5.04 11.67
CA PHE A 181 2.57 4.09 12.64
C PHE A 181 2.35 4.50 14.10
N LYS A 182 2.23 5.80 14.39
CA LYS A 182 1.96 6.31 15.74
C LYS A 182 0.49 6.26 16.13
N LEU A 183 -0.41 6.15 15.15
CA LEU A 183 -1.86 6.25 15.35
C LEU A 183 -2.56 4.90 15.42
N GLY A 184 -1.97 3.83 14.90
CA GLY A 184 -2.54 2.48 14.91
C GLY A 184 -1.47 1.39 14.83
N ASP A 185 -1.91 0.13 14.83
CA ASP A 185 -1.08 -1.07 14.75
C ASP A 185 -0.64 -1.36 13.29
N ASN A 186 -0.28 -0.30 12.56
CA ASN A 186 0.11 -0.35 11.15
C ASN A 186 1.36 -1.20 10.96
N ASP A 187 2.27 -1.17 11.93
CA ASP A 187 3.48 -1.97 11.97
C ASP A 187 3.18 -3.47 11.84
N ARG A 188 2.30 -3.99 12.70
CA ARG A 188 1.93 -5.40 12.73
C ARG A 188 1.13 -5.79 11.50
N PHE A 189 0.23 -4.92 11.02
CA PHE A 189 -0.49 -5.15 9.77
C PHE A 189 0.48 -5.30 8.58
N VAL A 190 1.47 -4.40 8.47
CA VAL A 190 2.47 -4.45 7.40
C VAL A 190 3.32 -5.72 7.49
N LEU A 191 3.80 -6.11 8.69
CA LEU A 191 4.56 -7.35 8.87
C LEU A 191 3.76 -8.59 8.50
N ASN A 192 2.49 -8.67 8.91
CA ASN A 192 1.61 -9.79 8.56
C ASN A 192 1.40 -9.88 7.04
N LEU A 193 1.24 -8.74 6.37
CA LEU A 193 1.14 -8.67 4.92
C LEU A 193 2.45 -9.14 4.25
N LEU A 194 3.61 -8.67 4.71
CA LEU A 194 4.91 -9.08 4.20
C LEU A 194 5.13 -10.59 4.37
N SER A 195 4.76 -11.16 5.52
CA SER A 195 4.85 -12.60 5.78
C SER A 195 4.05 -13.43 4.79
N ASP A 196 2.83 -13.01 4.42
CA ASP A 196 2.04 -13.69 3.39
C ASP A 196 2.59 -13.44 1.97
N MET A 197 3.20 -12.28 1.71
CA MET A 197 3.81 -11.96 0.41
C MET A 197 5.09 -12.75 0.14
N LEU A 198 5.92 -12.97 1.17
CA LEU A 198 7.20 -13.69 1.08
C LEU A 198 7.04 -15.20 1.32
N GLY A 199 5.91 -15.61 1.89
CA GLY A 199 5.67 -16.97 2.32
C GLY A 199 6.07 -17.15 3.78
N SER A 200 5.20 -17.78 4.57
CA SER A 200 5.22 -17.82 6.04
C SER A 200 6.51 -18.37 6.68
N ALA A 201 7.41 -18.96 5.89
CA ALA A 201 8.67 -19.51 6.35
C ALA A 201 9.80 -18.47 6.49
N GLU A 202 9.68 -17.29 5.89
CA GLU A 202 10.81 -16.34 5.76
C GLU A 202 10.82 -15.17 6.76
N VAL A 203 9.69 -14.86 7.42
CA VAL A 203 9.56 -13.64 8.28
C VAL A 203 9.55 -13.95 9.79
N PHE A 204 9.39 -15.22 10.19
CA PHE A 204 9.37 -15.65 11.61
C PHE A 204 10.48 -16.66 11.94
N GLY A 205 11.59 -16.65 11.18
CA GLY A 205 12.74 -17.53 11.37
C GLY A 205 13.79 -16.95 12.29
#